data_AF-A0A920F760-F1
#
_entry.id   AF-A0A920F760-F1
#
_cell.length_a   1.000
_cell.length_b   1.000
_cell.length_c   1.000
_cell.angle_alpha   90.00
_cell.angle_beta   90.00
_cell.angle_gamma   90.00
#
_symmetry.space_group_name_H-M   'P 1'
#
loop_
_entity.id
_entity.type
_entity.pdbx_description
1 polymer ?
#
loop_
_entity_poly.entity_id
_entity_poly.type
_entity_poly.pdbx_seq_one_letter_code
_entity_poly.pdbx_strand_id
1 'polypeptide(L)'
;MLPLDWLESNLSKNDCIGFDPWLHTCDEVIKISTVLESKDAEAIKLSKNLIDEIWLDRPPVPLGPITPHPEIYAGEAVASKFDTINTEMMKNEEDVVIISSPESIAWLLNIRGSDVARTPLPLSFLMLNKEGHAKLFVDQRKIVDETRNHLGNAVSILPIKEFGSELNSLARGSKKIRLDPKTCPAWVAEKFNSASLNIVHGDDPTLIPKAKKNKVELAGTRAAHIRDGAAFVRFCTGFHLMQNKGNWMK
;
A
#
# COMPACT_ATOMS: atom_id res chain seq x y z
N MET A 1 10.03 9.03 24.28
CA MET A 1 10.38 10.15 23.39
C MET A 1 10.15 9.67 21.98
N LEU A 2 9.30 10.35 21.21
CA LEU A 2 9.09 10.01 19.81
C LEU A 2 10.29 10.51 18.98
N PRO A 3 10.57 9.94 17.80
CA PRO A 3 11.68 10.39 16.96
C PRO A 3 11.63 11.90 16.64
N LEU A 4 10.44 12.45 16.46
CA LEU A 4 10.24 13.87 16.18
C LEU A 4 10.59 14.76 17.39
N ASP A 5 10.18 14.37 18.60
CA ASP A 5 10.54 15.07 19.85
C ASP A 5 12.07 15.09 20.05
N TRP A 6 12.72 13.98 19.70
CA TRP A 6 14.17 13.87 19.78
C TRP A 6 14.84 14.82 18.78
N LEU A 7 14.37 14.86 17.53
CA LEU A 7 14.88 15.80 16.53
C LEU A 7 14.74 17.24 17.02
N GLU A 8 13.56 17.66 17.48
CA GLU A 8 13.33 19.02 17.97
C GLU A 8 14.28 19.43 19.11
N SER A 9 14.62 18.47 19.98
CA SER A 9 15.49 18.68 21.13
C SER A 9 16.99 18.69 20.79
N ASN A 10 17.39 18.13 19.64
CA ASN A 10 18.80 17.90 19.30
C ASN A 10 19.26 18.63 18.03
N LEU A 11 18.35 19.21 17.25
CA LEU A 11 18.68 19.98 16.05
C LEU A 11 19.39 21.30 16.41
N SER A 12 20.45 21.58 15.66
CA SER A 12 21.16 22.85 15.64
C SER A 12 20.85 23.62 14.35
N LYS A 13 21.11 24.93 14.38
CA LYS A 13 20.99 25.79 13.21
C LYS A 13 21.89 25.30 12.07
N ASN A 14 21.35 25.25 10.86
CA ASN A 14 21.96 24.75 9.62
C ASN A 14 22.21 23.23 9.59
N ASP A 15 21.66 22.46 10.52
CA ASP A 15 21.70 21.00 10.39
C ASP A 15 20.90 20.54 9.16
N CYS A 16 21.36 19.47 8.53
CA CYS A 16 20.70 18.85 7.39
C CYS A 16 20.31 17.41 7.71
N ILE A 17 19.04 17.06 7.52
CA ILE A 17 18.54 15.70 7.71
C ILE A 17 18.16 15.10 6.36
N GLY A 18 18.93 14.10 5.93
CA GLY A 18 18.65 13.34 4.71
C GLY A 18 17.55 12.30 4.91
N PHE A 19 16.62 12.17 3.96
CA PHE A 19 15.62 11.10 3.97
C PHE A 19 15.37 10.52 2.57
N ASP A 20 14.99 9.24 2.51
CA ASP A 20 14.53 8.59 1.28
C ASP A 20 13.02 8.86 1.09
N PRO A 21 12.60 9.57 0.04
CA PRO A 21 11.20 9.95 -0.15
C PRO A 21 10.27 8.77 -0.46
N TRP A 22 10.79 7.57 -0.74
CA TRP A 22 9.98 6.35 -0.84
C TRP A 22 9.59 5.75 0.50
N LEU A 23 10.33 6.08 1.56
CA LEU A 23 10.19 5.45 2.89
C LEU A 23 9.46 6.32 3.90
N HIS A 24 9.12 7.55 3.53
CA HIS A 24 8.34 8.47 4.37
C HIS A 24 7.06 8.86 3.66
N THR A 25 5.98 8.91 4.43
CA THR A 25 4.68 9.40 3.96
C THR A 25 4.68 10.92 3.79
N CYS A 26 3.75 11.44 3.00
CA CYS A 26 3.61 12.90 2.85
C CYS A 26 3.42 13.61 4.21
N ASP A 27 2.56 13.06 5.08
CA ASP A 27 2.29 13.63 6.41
C ASP A 27 3.53 13.61 7.31
N GLU A 28 4.33 12.54 7.26
CA GLU A 28 5.57 12.46 8.03
C GLU A 28 6.59 13.50 7.56
N VAL A 29 6.78 13.64 6.24
CA VAL A 29 7.71 14.64 5.69
C VAL A 29 7.25 16.05 6.05
N ILE A 30 5.96 16.36 5.97
CA ILE A 30 5.44 17.67 6.38
C ILE A 30 5.77 17.96 7.85
N LYS A 31 5.51 17.00 8.75
CA LYS A 31 5.80 17.16 10.19
C LYS A 31 7.29 17.32 10.47
N ILE A 32 8.13 16.52 9.81
CA ILE A 32 9.58 16.59 9.94
C ILE A 32 10.05 17.97 9.45
N SER A 33 9.66 18.40 8.25
CA SER A 33 10.03 19.70 7.69
C SER A 33 9.63 20.87 8.59
N THR A 34 8.41 20.87 9.16
CA THR A 34 7.99 21.93 10.10
C THR A 34 8.92 22.04 11.31
N VAL A 35 9.35 20.91 11.88
CA VAL A 35 10.26 20.91 13.03
C VAL A 35 11.64 21.43 12.64
N LEU A 36 12.18 21.00 11.50
CA LEU A 36 13.48 21.49 11.02
C LEU A 36 13.46 22.99 10.72
N GLU A 37 12.42 23.47 10.04
CA GLU A 37 12.25 24.90 9.72
C GLU A 37 12.22 25.76 11.00
N SER A 38 11.59 25.28 12.07
CA SER A 38 11.56 25.98 13.37
C SER A 38 12.94 26.15 14.03
N LYS A 39 13.94 25.42 13.56
CA LYS A 39 15.33 25.40 14.08
C LYS A 39 16.35 25.94 13.08
N ASP A 40 15.91 26.56 11.98
CA ASP A 40 16.77 26.93 10.84
C ASP A 40 17.57 25.71 10.29
N ALA A 41 16.97 24.52 10.28
CA ALA A 41 17.53 23.29 9.74
C ALA A 41 16.80 22.88 8.44
N GLU A 42 17.39 21.98 7.64
CA GLU A 42 16.87 21.60 6.32
C GLU A 42 16.66 20.09 6.15
N ALA A 43 15.52 19.71 5.57
CA ALA A 43 15.26 18.34 5.16
C ALA A 43 15.75 18.11 3.72
N ILE A 44 16.73 17.22 3.54
CA ILE A 44 17.31 16.89 2.24
C ILE A 44 16.69 15.59 1.71
N LYS A 45 16.07 15.68 0.53
CA LYS A 45 15.58 14.52 -0.19
C LYS A 45 16.73 13.81 -0.87
N LEU A 46 16.89 12.53 -0.60
CA LEU A 46 17.92 11.70 -1.20
C LEU A 46 17.40 11.06 -2.49
N SER A 47 18.21 11.13 -3.55
CA SER A 47 17.87 10.49 -4.84
C SER A 47 18.04 8.97 -4.82
N LYS A 48 18.74 8.45 -3.79
CA LYS A 48 19.01 7.04 -3.57
C LYS A 48 18.92 6.71 -2.09
N ASN A 49 18.57 5.47 -1.79
CA ASN A 49 18.69 4.93 -0.45
C ASN A 49 20.16 4.67 -0.12
N LEU A 50 20.69 5.31 0.94
CA LEU A 50 22.11 5.16 1.30
C LEU A 50 22.46 3.79 1.87
N ILE A 51 21.47 3.06 2.43
CA ILE A 51 21.68 1.68 2.89
C ILE A 51 21.86 0.75 1.69
N ASP A 52 21.10 0.95 0.62
CA ASP A 52 21.21 0.14 -0.61
C ASP A 52 22.60 0.22 -1.25
N GLU A 53 23.31 1.35 -1.11
CA GLU A 53 24.67 1.52 -1.66
C GLU A 53 25.73 0.71 -0.89
N ILE A 54 25.44 0.31 0.35
CA ILE A 54 26.35 -0.47 1.21
C ILE A 54 25.87 -1.90 1.48
N TRP A 55 24.65 -2.26 1.05
CA TRP A 55 24.05 -3.57 1.29
C TRP A 55 24.42 -4.58 0.18
N LEU A 56 25.62 -5.14 0.29
CA LEU A 56 26.22 -6.00 -0.75
C LEU A 56 25.46 -7.31 -1.00
N ASP A 57 24.78 -7.86 0.01
CA ASP A 57 24.06 -9.13 -0.03
C ASP A 57 22.54 -8.95 0.03
N ARG A 58 22.04 -7.80 -0.46
CA ARG A 58 20.61 -7.50 -0.47
C ARG A 58 19.82 -8.60 -1.19
N PRO A 59 18.77 -9.17 -0.55
CA PRO A 59 17.89 -10.12 -1.20
C PRO A 59 17.22 -9.54 -2.45
N PRO A 60 16.93 -10.36 -3.47
CA PRO A 60 16.21 -9.90 -4.64
C PRO A 60 14.82 -9.41 -4.26
N VAL A 61 14.30 -8.46 -5.06
CA VAL A 61 12.91 -8.00 -4.95
C VAL A 61 11.98 -9.22 -5.08
N PRO A 62 10.97 -9.36 -4.21
CA PRO A 62 10.05 -10.48 -4.28
C PRO A 62 9.25 -10.47 -5.59
N LEU A 63 9.07 -11.65 -6.16
CA LEU A 63 8.35 -11.91 -7.42
C LEU A 63 7.24 -12.94 -7.20
N GLY A 64 6.53 -12.82 -6.09
CA GLY A 64 5.44 -13.73 -5.77
C GLY A 64 4.34 -13.61 -6.83
N PRO A 65 3.80 -14.72 -7.35
CA PRO A 65 2.72 -14.66 -8.33
C PRO A 65 1.50 -13.99 -7.71
N ILE A 66 0.84 -13.15 -8.50
CA ILE A 66 -0.44 -12.56 -8.15
C ILE A 66 -1.51 -13.54 -8.60
N THR A 67 -2.44 -13.85 -7.71
CA THR A 67 -3.56 -14.77 -8.00
C THR A 67 -4.90 -14.09 -7.72
N PRO A 68 -5.95 -14.37 -8.51
CA PRO A 68 -7.29 -13.89 -8.23
C PRO A 68 -7.78 -14.33 -6.85
N HIS A 69 -8.58 -13.49 -6.21
CA HIS A 69 -9.37 -13.80 -5.02
C HIS A 69 -10.84 -13.92 -5.43
N PRO A 70 -11.34 -15.14 -5.64
CA PRO A 70 -12.68 -15.36 -6.19
C PRO A 70 -13.80 -14.64 -5.42
N GLU A 71 -14.83 -14.20 -6.14
CA GLU A 71 -15.99 -13.50 -5.55
C GLU A 71 -16.74 -14.34 -4.51
N ILE A 72 -16.68 -15.68 -4.61
CA ILE A 72 -17.22 -16.58 -3.58
C ILE A 72 -16.59 -16.37 -2.19
N TYR A 73 -15.40 -15.76 -2.12
CA TYR A 73 -14.73 -15.39 -0.89
C TYR A 73 -14.78 -13.88 -0.64
N ALA A 74 -14.69 -13.07 -1.70
CA ALA A 74 -14.72 -11.61 -1.59
C ALA A 74 -16.12 -11.06 -1.26
N GLY A 75 -17.18 -11.75 -1.68
CA GLY A 75 -18.59 -11.33 -1.52
C GLY A 75 -19.03 -10.16 -2.38
N GLU A 76 -18.13 -9.59 -3.18
CA GLU A 76 -18.37 -8.43 -4.01
C GLU A 76 -17.44 -8.42 -5.23
N ALA A 77 -17.98 -8.09 -6.40
CA ALA A 77 -17.27 -7.96 -7.65
C ALA A 77 -16.37 -6.72 -7.69
N VAL A 78 -15.30 -6.78 -8.49
CA VAL A 78 -14.38 -5.63 -8.70
C VAL A 78 -15.13 -4.41 -9.25
N ALA A 79 -16.04 -4.61 -10.20
CA ALA A 79 -16.84 -3.52 -10.78
C ALA A 79 -17.68 -2.77 -9.73
N SER A 80 -18.33 -3.50 -8.81
CA SER A 80 -19.12 -2.88 -7.71
C SER A 80 -18.25 -2.02 -6.78
N LYS A 81 -17.03 -2.48 -6.52
CA LYS A 81 -16.06 -1.71 -5.72
C LYS A 81 -15.65 -0.45 -6.47
N PHE A 82 -15.36 -0.54 -7.77
CA PHE A 82 -15.04 0.62 -8.61
C PHE A 82 -16.18 1.63 -8.62
N ASP A 83 -17.43 1.18 -8.76
CA ASP A 83 -18.61 2.05 -8.74
C ASP A 83 -18.74 2.80 -7.40
N THR A 84 -18.44 2.13 -6.29
CA THR A 84 -18.42 2.74 -4.96
C THR A 84 -17.37 3.84 -4.86
N ILE A 85 -16.12 3.57 -5.29
CA ILE A 85 -15.03 4.55 -5.26
C ILE A 85 -15.30 5.72 -6.22
N ASN A 86 -15.76 5.42 -7.45
CA ASN A 86 -16.12 6.44 -8.44
C ASN A 86 -17.25 7.35 -7.95
N THR A 87 -18.26 6.80 -7.28
CA THR A 87 -19.34 7.58 -6.68
C THR A 87 -18.83 8.54 -5.61
N GLU A 88 -17.85 8.13 -4.81
CA GLU A 88 -17.20 9.00 -3.83
C GLU A 88 -16.38 10.10 -4.53
N MET A 89 -15.56 9.73 -5.51
CA MET A 89 -14.75 10.67 -6.28
C MET A 89 -15.60 11.73 -6.98
N MET A 90 -16.70 11.33 -7.63
CA MET A 90 -17.62 12.27 -8.30
C MET A 90 -18.23 13.29 -7.32
N LYS A 91 -18.58 12.87 -6.10
CA LYS A 91 -19.10 13.76 -5.06
C LYS A 91 -18.06 14.79 -4.60
N ASN A 92 -16.78 14.41 -4.61
CA ASN A 92 -15.67 15.28 -4.23
C ASN A 92 -15.05 16.02 -5.42
N GLU A 93 -15.63 15.87 -6.61
CA GLU A 93 -15.13 16.43 -7.89
C GLU A 93 -13.70 15.98 -8.23
N GLU A 94 -13.31 14.78 -7.81
CA GLU A 94 -12.00 14.17 -8.05
C GLU A 94 -11.96 13.43 -9.38
N ASP A 95 -10.87 13.58 -10.15
CA ASP A 95 -10.72 12.93 -11.46
C ASP A 95 -9.94 11.61 -11.39
N VAL A 96 -8.98 11.52 -10.47
CA VAL A 96 -8.09 10.36 -10.29
C VAL A 96 -7.81 10.15 -8.81
N VAL A 97 -7.76 8.90 -8.35
CA VAL A 97 -7.17 8.54 -7.07
C VAL A 97 -5.94 7.67 -7.29
N ILE A 98 -4.87 7.93 -6.53
CA ILE A 98 -3.68 7.09 -6.49
C ILE A 98 -3.72 6.30 -5.18
N ILE A 99 -3.65 4.99 -5.28
CA ILE A 99 -3.64 4.07 -4.15
C ILE A 99 -2.24 3.45 -4.07
N SER A 100 -1.55 3.71 -2.96
CA SER A 100 -0.21 3.19 -2.67
C SER A 100 -0.21 1.99 -1.73
N SER A 101 -1.30 1.79 -0.98
CA SER A 101 -1.45 0.69 -0.03
C SER A 101 -1.65 -0.65 -0.77
N PRO A 102 -0.74 -1.64 -0.62
CA PRO A 102 -0.88 -2.94 -1.25
C PRO A 102 -2.13 -3.71 -0.79
N GLU A 103 -2.55 -3.57 0.47
CA GLU A 103 -3.78 -4.19 0.96
C GLU A 103 -5.04 -3.60 0.34
N SER A 104 -5.05 -2.29 0.10
CA SER A 104 -6.15 -1.61 -0.57
C SER A 104 -6.25 -2.03 -2.03
N ILE A 105 -5.12 -2.14 -2.74
CA ILE A 105 -5.07 -2.63 -4.12
C ILE A 105 -5.55 -4.09 -4.19
N ALA A 106 -5.06 -4.95 -3.28
CA ALA A 106 -5.46 -6.36 -3.21
C ALA A 106 -6.96 -6.53 -2.96
N TRP A 107 -7.55 -5.71 -2.09
CA TRP A 107 -8.98 -5.73 -1.81
C TRP A 107 -9.80 -5.19 -2.98
N LEU A 108 -9.41 -4.05 -3.56
CA LEU A 108 -10.13 -3.38 -4.62
C LEU A 108 -10.19 -4.22 -5.90
N LEU A 109 -9.07 -4.87 -6.26
CA LEU A 109 -8.96 -5.68 -7.46
C LEU A 109 -9.32 -7.16 -7.26
N ASN A 110 -9.70 -7.58 -6.04
CA ASN A 110 -9.89 -9.00 -5.72
C ASN A 110 -8.69 -9.85 -6.15
N ILE A 111 -7.48 -9.48 -5.74
CA ILE A 111 -6.24 -10.22 -6.00
C ILE A 111 -5.46 -10.46 -4.71
N ARG A 112 -4.55 -11.43 -4.71
CA ARG A 112 -3.60 -11.70 -3.62
C ARG A 112 -2.20 -11.86 -4.20
N GLY A 113 -1.20 -11.48 -3.43
CA GLY A 113 0.22 -11.69 -3.77
C GLY A 113 0.94 -12.52 -2.71
N SER A 114 2.24 -12.67 -2.87
CA SER A 114 3.11 -13.35 -1.90
C SER A 114 4.42 -12.60 -1.68
N ASP A 115 4.42 -11.28 -1.92
CA ASP A 115 5.64 -10.48 -1.81
C ASP A 115 6.03 -10.19 -0.36
N VAL A 116 5.06 -10.17 0.54
CA VAL A 116 5.26 -9.91 1.97
C VAL A 116 5.09 -11.22 2.73
N ALA A 117 6.10 -11.59 3.52
CA ALA A 117 6.03 -12.81 4.30
C ALA A 117 4.80 -12.80 5.24
N ARG A 118 3.98 -13.86 5.15
CA ARG A 118 2.76 -14.06 5.97
C ARG A 118 1.62 -13.08 5.71
N THR A 119 1.73 -12.20 4.72
CA THR A 119 0.66 -11.27 4.33
C THR A 119 0.47 -11.33 2.82
N PRO A 120 -0.70 -11.72 2.30
CA PRO A 120 -0.88 -12.07 0.89
C PRO A 120 -1.03 -10.83 -0.02
N LEU A 121 0.00 -9.97 -0.04
CA LEU A 121 -0.01 -8.67 -0.68
C LEU A 121 0.85 -8.63 -1.95
N PRO A 122 0.35 -8.02 -3.03
CA PRO A 122 1.14 -7.66 -4.20
C PRO A 122 1.70 -6.24 -4.06
N LEU A 123 3.02 -6.10 -3.94
CA LEU A 123 3.66 -4.78 -3.94
C LEU A 123 3.47 -4.13 -5.32
N SER A 124 2.66 -3.08 -5.35
CA SER A 124 2.18 -2.40 -6.56
C SER A 124 1.60 -1.02 -6.23
N PHE A 125 1.33 -0.22 -7.26
CA PHE A 125 0.56 1.03 -7.17
C PHE A 125 -0.64 0.97 -8.11
N LEU A 126 -1.71 1.67 -7.79
CA LEU A 126 -2.90 1.75 -8.64
C LEU A 126 -3.30 3.20 -8.86
N MET A 127 -3.67 3.54 -10.10
CA MET A 127 -4.40 4.76 -10.41
C MET A 127 -5.78 4.38 -10.90
N LEU A 128 -6.83 4.93 -10.31
CA LEU A 128 -8.21 4.77 -10.77
C LEU A 128 -8.74 6.14 -11.19
N ASN A 129 -9.27 6.24 -12.41
CA ASN A 129 -9.93 7.46 -12.87
C ASN A 129 -11.44 7.40 -12.61
N LYS A 130 -12.08 8.58 -12.63
CA LYS A 130 -13.54 8.72 -12.44
C LYS A 130 -14.38 7.97 -13.50
N GLU A 131 -13.78 7.61 -14.63
CA GLU A 131 -14.40 6.80 -15.68
C GLU A 131 -14.32 5.28 -15.41
N GLY A 132 -13.82 4.85 -14.25
CA GLY A 132 -13.74 3.44 -13.86
C GLY A 132 -12.67 2.62 -14.57
N HIS A 133 -11.67 3.27 -15.16
CA HIS A 133 -10.49 2.61 -15.71
C HIS A 133 -9.34 2.70 -14.72
N ALA A 134 -8.73 1.55 -14.42
CA ALA A 134 -7.59 1.47 -13.54
C ALA A 134 -6.29 1.18 -14.29
N LYS A 135 -5.18 1.73 -13.79
CA LYS A 135 -3.81 1.40 -14.20
C LYS A 135 -3.08 0.78 -13.00
N LEU A 136 -2.79 -0.51 -13.08
CA LEU A 136 -2.02 -1.24 -12.08
C LEU A 136 -0.54 -1.24 -12.46
N PHE A 137 0.30 -0.62 -11.64
CA PHE A 137 1.75 -0.55 -11.80
C PHE A 137 2.40 -1.62 -10.95
N VAL A 138 2.99 -2.62 -11.60
CA VAL A 138 3.52 -3.81 -10.92
C VAL A 138 4.67 -4.43 -11.71
N ASP A 139 5.48 -5.27 -11.07
CA ASP A 139 6.41 -6.11 -11.81
C ASP A 139 5.61 -7.16 -12.61
N GLN A 140 5.62 -7.04 -13.93
CA GLN A 140 4.80 -7.87 -14.81
C GLN A 140 5.15 -9.36 -14.75
N ARG A 141 6.34 -9.73 -14.25
CA ARG A 141 6.70 -11.14 -14.01
C ARG A 141 5.81 -11.80 -12.96
N LYS A 142 5.13 -11.02 -12.12
CA LYS A 142 4.16 -11.49 -11.12
C LYS A 142 2.79 -11.85 -11.72
N ILE A 143 2.53 -11.48 -12.98
CA ILE A 143 1.22 -11.60 -13.62
C ILE A 143 1.13 -12.92 -14.39
N VAL A 144 0.38 -13.86 -13.82
CA VAL A 144 -0.02 -15.11 -14.48
C VAL A 144 -1.27 -14.91 -15.34
N ASP A 145 -1.56 -15.87 -16.20
CA ASP A 145 -2.69 -15.78 -17.14
C ASP A 145 -4.04 -15.69 -16.41
N GLU A 146 -4.21 -16.40 -15.29
CA GLU A 146 -5.43 -16.31 -14.48
C GLU A 146 -5.67 -14.88 -13.97
N THR A 147 -4.60 -14.18 -13.57
CA THR A 147 -4.69 -12.79 -13.10
C THR A 147 -5.00 -11.83 -14.25
N ARG A 148 -4.38 -12.02 -15.41
CA ARG A 148 -4.70 -11.20 -16.60
C ARG A 148 -6.17 -11.37 -17.01
N ASN A 149 -6.67 -12.60 -17.01
CA ASN A 149 -8.05 -12.92 -17.34
C ASN A 149 -9.04 -12.34 -16.32
N HIS A 150 -8.72 -12.43 -15.02
CA HIS A 150 -9.52 -11.87 -13.93
C HIS A 150 -9.65 -10.34 -14.00
N LEU A 151 -8.55 -9.65 -14.27
CA LEU A 151 -8.52 -8.19 -14.34
C LEU A 151 -9.20 -7.64 -15.61
N GLY A 152 -9.14 -8.40 -16.71
CA GLY A 152 -9.79 -8.06 -17.97
C GLY A 152 -9.36 -6.69 -18.51
N ASN A 153 -10.24 -6.05 -19.27
CA ASN A 153 -9.95 -4.76 -19.91
C ASN A 153 -10.14 -3.54 -18.99
N ALA A 154 -10.77 -3.72 -17.82
CA ALA A 154 -11.01 -2.62 -16.87
C ALA A 154 -9.71 -2.15 -16.18
N VAL A 155 -8.67 -2.99 -16.19
CA VAL A 155 -7.39 -2.71 -15.53
C VAL A 155 -6.24 -2.88 -16.52
N SER A 156 -5.59 -1.79 -16.86
CA SER A 156 -4.34 -1.79 -17.62
C SER A 156 -3.19 -2.19 -16.71
N ILE A 157 -2.47 -3.26 -17.07
CA ILE A 157 -1.30 -3.74 -16.31
C ILE A 157 -0.03 -3.13 -16.90
N LEU A 158 0.60 -2.23 -16.15
CA LEU A 158 1.78 -1.48 -16.58
C LEU A 158 3.02 -1.88 -15.77
N PRO A 159 4.22 -1.85 -16.37
CA PRO A 159 5.47 -2.02 -15.64
C PRO A 159 5.62 -0.98 -14.53
N ILE A 160 6.09 -1.40 -13.34
CA ILE A 160 6.33 -0.48 -12.21
C ILE A 160 7.23 0.72 -12.56
N LYS A 161 8.18 0.54 -13.48
CA LYS A 161 9.08 1.60 -13.98
C LYS A 161 8.34 2.75 -14.70
N GLU A 162 7.12 2.52 -15.18
CA GLU A 162 6.30 3.53 -15.87
C GLU A 162 5.47 4.39 -14.90
N PHE A 163 5.42 4.02 -13.62
CA PHE A 163 4.64 4.75 -12.62
C PHE A 163 5.04 6.23 -12.54
N GLY A 164 6.35 6.51 -12.50
CA GLY A 164 6.86 7.88 -12.46
C GLY A 164 6.53 8.70 -13.70
N SER A 165 6.58 8.11 -14.90
CA SER A 165 6.19 8.79 -16.14
C SER A 165 4.70 9.09 -16.19
N GLU A 166 3.85 8.19 -15.68
CA GLU A 166 2.41 8.43 -15.61
C GLU A 166 2.08 9.57 -14.63
N LEU A 167 2.72 9.58 -13.45
CA LEU A 167 2.58 10.69 -12.49
C LEU A 167 2.97 12.03 -13.11
N ASN A 168 4.10 12.09 -13.83
CA ASN A 168 4.53 13.28 -14.55
C ASN A 168 3.53 13.72 -15.63
N SER A 169 2.88 12.76 -16.31
CA SER A 169 1.84 13.06 -17.29
C SER A 169 0.60 13.65 -16.63
N LEU A 170 0.18 13.09 -15.50
CA LEU A 170 -0.93 13.63 -14.70
C LEU A 170 -0.62 15.03 -14.17
N ALA A 171 0.61 15.27 -13.71
CA ALA A 171 1.05 16.56 -13.17
C ALA A 171 1.04 17.71 -14.19
N ARG A 172 1.16 17.41 -15.49
CA ARG A 172 1.04 18.39 -16.58
C ARG A 172 -0.40 18.72 -16.96
N GLY A 173 -1.36 17.90 -16.51
CA GLY A 173 -2.78 18.08 -16.77
C GLY A 173 -3.46 18.97 -15.73
N SER A 174 -4.78 19.10 -15.88
CA SER A 174 -5.66 19.85 -14.96
C SER A 174 -6.54 18.93 -14.11
N LYS A 175 -6.24 17.62 -14.08
CA LYS A 175 -7.05 16.62 -13.36
C LYS A 175 -6.86 16.78 -11.86
N LYS A 176 -7.93 16.77 -11.08
CA LYS A 176 -7.91 16.73 -9.61
C LYS A 176 -7.56 15.32 -9.12
N ILE A 177 -6.47 15.19 -8.37
CA ILE A 177 -5.84 13.92 -7.99
C ILE A 177 -5.93 13.76 -6.48
N ARG A 178 -6.64 12.72 -6.03
CA ARG A 178 -6.66 12.34 -4.62
C ARG A 178 -5.41 11.55 -4.25
N LEU A 179 -4.77 11.99 -3.17
CA LEU A 179 -3.66 11.30 -2.51
C LEU A 179 -3.97 11.16 -1.02
N ASP A 180 -3.76 9.97 -0.46
CA ASP A 180 -3.78 9.76 0.99
C ASP A 180 -2.42 10.11 1.59
N PRO A 181 -2.27 11.23 2.31
CA PRO A 181 -0.97 11.65 2.79
C PRO A 181 -0.42 10.76 3.92
N LYS A 182 -1.25 9.88 4.50
CA LYS A 182 -0.85 8.94 5.57
C LYS A 182 -0.26 7.64 5.04
N THR A 183 -0.48 7.33 3.76
CA THR A 183 -0.04 6.06 3.14
C THR A 183 0.78 6.28 1.87
N CYS A 184 0.64 7.44 1.23
CA CYS A 184 1.35 7.78 0.01
C CYS A 184 2.80 8.18 0.33
N PRO A 185 3.81 7.54 -0.32
CA PRO A 185 5.20 7.98 -0.22
C PRO A 185 5.36 9.42 -0.70
N ALA A 186 6.18 10.21 -0.02
CA ALA A 186 6.47 11.59 -0.38
C ALA A 186 6.98 11.72 -1.82
N TRP A 187 7.71 10.72 -2.33
CA TRP A 187 8.17 10.65 -3.71
C TRP A 187 7.06 10.82 -4.75
N VAL A 188 5.84 10.32 -4.45
CA VAL A 188 4.68 10.45 -5.36
C VAL A 188 4.20 11.89 -5.37
N ALA A 189 4.01 12.50 -4.19
CA ALA A 189 3.59 13.90 -4.09
C ALA A 189 4.61 14.84 -4.75
N GLU A 190 5.90 14.52 -4.70
CA GLU A 190 6.96 15.29 -5.36
C GLU A 190 6.87 15.35 -6.88
N LYS A 191 6.16 14.41 -7.52
CA LYS A 191 5.92 14.48 -8.98
C LYS A 191 4.96 15.58 -9.36
N PHE A 192 4.18 16.05 -8.40
CA PHE A 192 3.24 17.14 -8.55
C PHE A 192 3.89 18.38 -7.90
N ASN A 193 4.36 19.30 -8.73
CA ASN A 193 4.99 20.54 -8.24
C ASN A 193 4.08 21.24 -7.22
N SER A 194 4.65 22.00 -6.27
CA SER A 194 3.88 22.81 -5.31
C SER A 194 2.90 23.80 -5.97
N ALA A 195 3.08 24.10 -7.27
CA ALA A 195 2.19 24.93 -8.07
C ALA A 195 0.99 24.17 -8.69
N SER A 196 1.00 22.83 -8.69
CA SER A 196 -0.17 22.06 -9.13
C SER A 196 -1.20 22.00 -8.01
N LEU A 197 -2.12 22.96 -8.00
CA LEU A 197 -3.33 23.03 -7.15
C LEU A 197 -4.29 21.84 -7.29
N ASN A 198 -3.87 20.80 -8.01
CA ASN A 198 -4.69 19.69 -8.43
C ASN A 198 -4.60 18.50 -7.47
N ILE A 199 -3.66 18.47 -6.51
CA ILE A 199 -3.68 17.44 -5.46
C ILE A 199 -4.76 17.79 -4.44
N VAL A 200 -5.59 16.81 -4.12
CA VAL A 200 -6.47 16.83 -2.95
C VAL A 200 -6.04 15.76 -1.98
N HIS A 201 -5.71 16.17 -0.76
CA HIS A 201 -5.43 15.23 0.32
C HIS A 201 -6.74 14.65 0.84
N GLY A 202 -6.84 13.33 0.81
CA GLY A 202 -8.00 12.60 1.33
C GLY A 202 -7.62 11.15 1.57
N ASP A 203 -8.20 10.54 2.59
CA ASP A 203 -7.92 9.15 2.98
C ASP A 203 -8.05 8.20 1.78
N ASP A 204 -7.37 7.05 1.78
CA ASP A 204 -7.60 6.04 0.75
C ASP A 204 -9.10 5.61 0.74
N PRO A 205 -9.82 5.76 -0.40
CA PRO A 205 -11.27 5.59 -0.43
C PRO A 205 -11.69 4.13 -0.23
N THR A 206 -10.75 3.18 -0.27
CA THR A 206 -11.02 1.77 0.03
C THR A 206 -11.03 1.47 1.54
N LEU A 207 -10.49 2.36 2.39
CA LEU A 207 -10.34 2.11 3.84
C LEU A 207 -11.67 1.80 4.53
N ILE A 208 -12.68 2.65 4.32
CA ILE A 208 -13.99 2.48 4.97
C ILE A 208 -14.77 1.30 4.38
N PRO A 209 -14.88 1.12 3.05
CA PRO A 209 -15.50 -0.05 2.46
C PRO A 209 -14.87 -1.36 2.95
N LYS A 210 -13.53 -1.50 2.91
CA LYS A 210 -12.85 -2.73 3.35
C LYS A 210 -12.91 -2.95 4.87
N ALA A 211 -13.08 -1.88 5.64
CA ALA A 211 -13.26 -2.00 7.09
C ALA A 211 -14.61 -2.67 7.44
N LYS A 212 -15.66 -2.47 6.63
CA LYS A 212 -17.02 -2.98 6.84
C LYS A 212 -17.23 -4.30 6.10
N LYS A 213 -16.89 -5.41 6.76
CA LYS A 213 -16.89 -6.74 6.13
C LYS A 213 -18.31 -7.14 5.73
N ASN A 214 -18.48 -7.59 4.50
CA ASN A 214 -19.77 -8.09 4.02
C ASN A 214 -20.10 -9.48 4.62
N LYS A 215 -21.31 -9.98 4.35
CA LYS A 215 -21.78 -11.25 4.93
C LYS A 215 -20.89 -12.45 4.53
N VAL A 216 -20.36 -12.46 3.31
CA VAL A 216 -19.48 -13.53 2.80
C VAL A 216 -18.12 -13.48 3.49
N GLU A 217 -17.50 -12.29 3.57
CA GLU A 217 -16.23 -12.09 4.28
C GLU A 217 -16.33 -12.45 5.76
N LEU A 218 -17.43 -12.07 6.43
CA LEU A 218 -17.70 -12.43 7.82
C LEU A 218 -17.87 -13.94 7.99
N ALA A 219 -18.58 -14.61 7.08
CA ALA A 219 -18.73 -16.06 7.11
C ALA A 219 -17.37 -16.77 6.90
N GLY A 220 -16.58 -16.31 5.92
CA GLY A 220 -15.23 -16.81 5.67
C GLY A 220 -14.30 -16.62 6.87
N THR A 221 -14.35 -15.46 7.52
CA THR A 221 -13.59 -15.16 8.74
C THR A 221 -13.95 -16.13 9.87
N ARG A 222 -15.25 -16.36 10.13
CA ARG A 222 -15.70 -17.33 11.15
C ARG A 222 -15.23 -18.75 10.83
N ALA A 223 -15.37 -19.19 9.58
CA ALA A 223 -14.91 -20.51 9.16
C ALA A 223 -13.38 -20.67 9.32
N ALA A 224 -12.60 -19.63 9.02
CA ALA A 224 -11.16 -19.62 9.27
C ALA A 224 -10.84 -19.75 10.76
N HIS A 225 -11.49 -18.98 11.62
CA HIS A 225 -11.28 -19.04 13.08
C HIS A 225 -11.66 -20.40 13.68
N ILE A 226 -12.71 -21.06 13.17
CA ILE A 226 -13.07 -22.41 13.63
C ILE A 226 -11.96 -23.42 13.31
N ARG A 227 -11.40 -23.38 12.09
CA ARG A 227 -10.30 -24.26 11.69
C ARG A 227 -9.03 -23.99 12.49
N ASP A 228 -8.71 -22.71 12.67
CA ASP A 228 -7.54 -22.27 13.43
C ASP A 228 -7.65 -22.65 14.90
N GLY A 229 -8.81 -22.41 15.53
CA GLY A 229 -9.08 -22.83 16.91
C GLY A 229 -8.97 -24.35 17.10
N ALA A 230 -9.46 -25.15 16.15
CA ALA A 230 -9.29 -26.61 16.20
C ALA A 230 -7.81 -27.03 16.08
N ALA A 231 -7.01 -26.34 15.27
CA ALA A 231 -5.58 -26.59 15.17
C ALA A 231 -4.85 -26.22 16.47
N PHE A 232 -5.19 -25.07 17.06
CA PHE A 232 -4.63 -24.61 18.33
C PHE A 232 -4.93 -25.57 19.49
N VAL A 233 -6.18 -26.05 19.61
CA VAL A 233 -6.55 -27.04 20.63
C VAL A 233 -5.75 -28.34 20.47
N ARG A 234 -5.60 -28.85 19.24
CA ARG A 234 -4.78 -30.04 18.96
C ARG A 234 -3.33 -29.83 19.36
N PHE A 235 -2.76 -28.66 19.05
CA PHE A 235 -1.41 -28.30 19.48
C PHE A 235 -1.29 -28.33 21.01
N CYS A 236 -2.19 -27.66 21.73
CA CYS A 236 -2.18 -27.62 23.20
C CYS A 236 -2.31 -29.02 23.82
N THR A 237 -3.19 -29.87 23.29
CA THR A 237 -3.32 -31.26 23.76
C THR A 237 -2.04 -32.06 23.51
N GLY A 238 -1.48 -31.97 22.30
CA GLY A 238 -0.22 -32.65 21.97
C GLY A 238 0.92 -32.21 22.88
N PHE A 239 1.04 -30.91 23.09
CA PHE A 239 2.04 -30.30 23.98
C PHE A 239 1.90 -30.80 25.42
N HIS A 240 0.68 -30.82 25.97
CA HIS A 240 0.41 -31.32 27.32
C HIS A 240 0.79 -32.80 27.46
N LEU A 241 0.43 -33.64 26.48
CA LEU A 241 0.76 -35.07 26.49
C LEU A 241 2.28 -35.32 26.40
N MET A 242 3.03 -34.48 25.68
CA MET A 242 4.49 -34.57 25.63
C MET A 242 5.14 -34.20 26.96
N GLN A 243 4.62 -33.19 27.69
CA GLN A 243 5.09 -32.85 29.04
C GLN A 243 4.95 -34.01 30.01
N ASN A 244 3.79 -34.66 30.02
CA ASN A 244 3.53 -35.77 30.96
C ASN A 244 4.36 -37.03 30.65
N LYS A 245 4.92 -37.16 29.44
CA LYS A 245 5.74 -38.31 29.04
C LYS A 245 7.24 -38.12 29.25
N GLY A 246 7.69 -36.96 29.75
CA GLY A 246 9.12 -36.70 29.99
C GLY A 246 10.01 -36.63 28.73
N ASN A 247 9.42 -36.64 27.53
CA ASN A 247 10.14 -36.71 26.26
C ASN A 247 10.56 -35.32 25.72
N TRP A 248 10.91 -34.39 26.60
CA TRP A 248 11.16 -33.00 26.22
C TRP A 248 12.58 -32.73 25.68
N MET A 249 13.51 -33.69 25.79
CA MET A 249 14.91 -33.52 25.35
C MET A 249 15.50 -34.78 24.70
N LYS A 250 14.82 -35.37 23.73
CA LYS A 250 15.44 -36.30 22.77
C LYS A 250 14.95 -36.03 21.36
#